data_AF-B7R0M7-F1
#
_entry.id   AF-B7R0M7-F1
#
_cell.length_a   1.000
_cell.length_b   1.000
_cell.length_c   1.000
_cell.angle_alpha   90.00
_cell.angle_beta   90.00
_cell.angle_gamma   90.00
#
_symmetry.space_group_name_H-M   'P 1'
#
loop_
_entity.id
_entity.type
_entity.pdbx_description
1 polymer ?
#
loop_
_entity_poly.entity_id
_entity_poly.type
_entity_poly.pdbx_seq_one_letter_code
_entity_poly.pdbx_strand_id
1 'polypeptide(L)'
;MKGVLSMPSVIEVKERLRRALEKHPDFRILNDTPPAFRYRVVSRGEVIQSRDEERRLNFVERTVEEYLDFEPLERAARRNSSPGEAFVFHPNAHGGV
;
A
#
# COMPACT_ATOMS: atom_id res chain seq x y z
N MET A 1 1.78 38.80 0.15
CA MET A 1 0.85 37.67 0.36
C MET A 1 1.61 36.38 0.01
N LYS A 2 2.06 35.60 0.99
CA LYS A 2 2.67 34.29 0.71
C LYS A 2 1.53 33.34 0.36
N GLY A 3 1.53 32.85 -0.88
CA GLY A 3 0.53 31.92 -1.37
C GLY A 3 0.44 30.72 -0.44
N VAL A 4 -0.79 30.37 -0.05
CA VAL A 4 -1.07 29.11 0.62
C VAL A 4 -0.55 28.01 -0.31
N LEU A 5 0.54 27.34 0.08
CA LEU A 5 1.02 26.16 -0.61
C LEU A 5 -0.08 25.11 -0.46
N SER A 6 -0.94 25.01 -1.48
CA SER A 6 -1.88 23.91 -1.59
C SER A 6 -1.08 22.62 -1.59
N MET A 7 -1.48 21.68 -0.74
CA MET A 7 -0.81 20.38 -0.67
C MET A 7 -0.88 19.72 -2.06
N PRO A 8 0.25 19.32 -2.66
CA PRO A 8 0.23 18.75 -4.00
C PRO A 8 -0.64 17.50 -4.00
N SER A 9 -1.50 17.38 -5.02
CA SER A 9 -2.37 16.21 -5.14
C SER A 9 -1.53 14.93 -5.29
N VAL A 10 -2.09 13.79 -4.91
CA VAL A 10 -1.42 12.49 -5.10
C VAL A 10 -1.05 12.26 -6.57
N ILE A 11 -1.89 12.71 -7.51
CA ILE A 11 -1.65 12.60 -8.95
C ILE A 11 -0.39 13.39 -9.34
N GLU A 12 -0.28 14.63 -8.86
CA GLU A 12 0.87 15.49 -9.14
C GLU A 12 2.17 14.88 -8.58
N VAL A 13 2.16 14.38 -7.35
CA VAL A 13 3.33 13.76 -6.73
C VAL A 13 3.78 12.53 -7.52
N LYS A 14 2.85 11.65 -7.91
CA LYS A 14 3.17 10.48 -8.73
C LYS A 14 3.79 10.87 -10.05
N GLU A 15 3.22 11.86 -10.74
CA GLU A 15 3.73 12.31 -12.04
C GLU A 15 5.14 12.92 -11.94
N ARG A 16 5.39 13.73 -10.91
CA ARG A 16 6.73 14.28 -10.64
C ARG A 16 7.75 13.18 -10.40
N LEU A 17 7.39 12.12 -9.66
CA LEU A 17 8.27 10.97 -9.43
C LEU A 17 8.52 10.17 -10.71
N ARG A 18 7.51 9.94 -11.56
CA ARG A 18 7.72 9.25 -12.86
C ARG A 18 8.73 9.96 -13.73
N ARG A 19 8.58 11.29 -13.85
CA ARG A 19 9.49 12.12 -14.63
C ARG A 19 10.91 12.09 -14.07
N ALA A 20 11.06 12.21 -12.75
CA ALA A 20 12.36 12.19 -12.09
C ALA A 20 13.06 10.83 -12.18
N LEU A 21 12.30 9.73 -12.22
CA LEU A 21 12.84 8.37 -12.29
C LEU A 21 13.03 7.86 -13.72
N GLU A 22 12.55 8.59 -14.73
CA GLU A 22 12.52 8.18 -16.15
C GLU A 22 11.94 6.76 -16.34
N LYS A 23 10.99 6.39 -15.46
CA LYS A 23 10.39 5.06 -15.37
C LYS A 23 8.90 5.18 -15.03
N HIS A 24 8.18 4.09 -15.22
CA HIS A 24 6.78 3.95 -14.81
C HIS A 24 6.64 3.01 -13.59
N PRO A 25 7.16 3.37 -12.41
CA PRO A 25 6.97 2.57 -11.22
C PRO A 25 5.48 2.56 -10.81
N ASP A 26 5.04 1.45 -10.23
CA ASP A 26 3.72 1.35 -9.62
C ASP A 26 3.72 2.07 -8.26
N PHE A 27 2.81 3.03 -8.09
CA PHE A 27 2.64 3.76 -6.84
C PHE A 27 1.33 3.35 -6.17
N ARG A 28 1.44 2.85 -4.94
CA ARG A 28 0.31 2.51 -4.07
C ARG A 28 0.29 3.42 -2.85
N ILE A 29 -0.88 3.93 -2.50
CA ILE A 29 -1.10 4.70 -1.27
C ILE A 29 -1.38 3.68 -0.18
N LEU A 30 -0.53 3.59 0.84
CA LEU A 30 -0.70 2.54 1.85
C LEU A 30 -1.92 2.78 2.76
N ASN A 31 -2.28 4.05 3.01
CA ASN A 31 -3.36 4.42 3.94
C ASN A 31 -4.69 3.73 3.66
N ASP A 32 -5.02 3.51 2.38
CA ASP A 32 -6.31 2.94 1.95
C ASP A 32 -6.16 1.51 1.40
N THR A 33 -5.01 0.86 1.66
CA THR A 33 -4.78 -0.52 1.18
C THR A 33 -5.20 -1.57 2.20
N PRO A 34 -5.66 -2.76 1.74
CA PRO A 34 -6.05 -3.83 2.66
C PRO A 34 -4.92 -4.29 3.58
N PRO A 35 -5.23 -4.79 4.79
CA PRO A 35 -4.23 -5.20 5.78
C PRO A 35 -3.17 -6.16 5.21
N ALA A 36 -3.56 -7.15 4.42
CA ALA A 36 -2.62 -8.08 3.79
C ALA A 36 -1.62 -7.40 2.83
N PHE A 37 -2.05 -6.36 2.11
CA PHE A 37 -1.13 -5.59 1.26
C PHE A 37 -0.15 -4.77 2.09
N ARG A 38 -0.67 -4.03 3.09
CA ARG A 38 0.18 -3.25 4.01
C ARG A 38 1.18 -4.13 4.72
N TYR A 39 0.76 -5.30 5.22
CA TYR A 39 1.62 -6.26 5.89
C TYR A 39 2.77 -6.71 5.01
N ARG A 40 2.50 -7.05 3.74
CA ARG A 40 3.57 -7.39 2.79
C ARG A 40 4.58 -6.26 2.59
N VAL A 41 4.11 -5.01 2.57
CA VAL A 41 4.99 -3.84 2.45
C VAL A 41 5.85 -3.65 3.69
N VAL A 42 5.29 -3.71 4.90
CA VAL A 42 6.09 -3.49 6.13
C VAL A 42 7.00 -4.66 6.48
N SER A 43 6.65 -5.89 6.08
CA SER A 43 7.45 -7.10 6.38
C SER A 43 8.55 -7.39 5.37
N ARG A 44 8.41 -6.93 4.12
CA ARG A 44 9.36 -7.25 3.02
C ARG A 44 9.88 -6.04 2.27
N GLY A 45 9.26 -4.88 2.46
CA GLY A 45 9.66 -3.65 1.79
C GLY A 45 10.90 -3.05 2.41
N GLU A 46 11.57 -2.21 1.62
CA GLU A 46 12.70 -1.40 2.07
C GLU A 46 12.25 0.06 2.20
N VAL A 47 12.66 0.72 3.29
CA VAL A 47 12.30 2.12 3.52
C VAL A 47 13.28 3.04 2.80
N ILE A 48 12.78 3.74 1.77
CA ILE A 48 13.56 4.69 0.97
C ILE A 48 13.69 6.04 1.69
N GLN A 49 12.60 6.53 2.29
CA GLN A 49 12.57 7.81 3.00
C GLN A 49 11.53 7.76 4.12
N SER A 50 11.89 8.32 5.28
CA SER A 50 11.02 8.52 6.42
C SER A 50 11.34 9.87 7.04
N ARG A 51 10.32 10.71 7.25
CA ARG A 51 10.47 12.05 7.86
C ARG A 51 10.06 12.08 9.33
N ASP A 52 9.30 11.09 9.76
CA ASP A 52 8.72 10.96 11.09
C ASP A 52 8.72 9.47 11.45
N GLU A 53 9.71 9.07 12.23
CA GLU A 53 9.94 7.67 12.60
C GLU A 53 8.88 7.13 13.55
N GLU A 54 8.38 7.96 14.46
CA GLU A 54 7.32 7.57 15.39
C GLU A 54 6.03 7.24 14.62
N ARG A 55 5.64 8.10 13.67
CA ARG A 55 4.50 7.80 12.79
C ARG A 55 4.71 6.55 11.96
N ARG A 56 5.93 6.31 11.48
CA ARG A 56 6.25 5.10 10.70
C ARG A 56 6.11 3.85 11.56
N LEU A 57 6.68 3.84 12.77
CA LEU A 57 6.62 2.70 13.68
C LEU A 57 5.17 2.42 14.11
N ASN A 58 4.41 3.46 14.47
CA ASN A 58 2.97 3.32 14.76
C ASN A 58 2.19 2.72 13.58
N PHE A 59 2.54 3.09 12.34
CA PHE A 59 1.94 2.49 11.15
C PHE A 59 2.31 1.00 10.99
N VAL A 60 3.55 0.63 11.28
CA VAL A 60 4.02 -0.77 11.24
C VAL A 60 3.30 -1.60 12.30
N GLU A 61 3.28 -1.15 13.55
CA GLU A 61 2.63 -1.84 14.67
C GLU A 61 1.15 -2.09 14.36
N ARG A 62 0.40 -1.04 14.03
CA ARG A 62 -1.02 -1.16 13.67
C ARG A 62 -1.24 -2.10 12.48
N THR A 63 -0.36 -2.05 11.48
CA THR A 63 -0.46 -2.94 10.31
C THR A 63 -0.23 -4.41 10.67
N VAL A 64 0.70 -4.69 11.59
CA VAL A 64 0.96 -6.06 12.05
C VAL A 64 -0.22 -6.57 12.86
N GLU A 65 -0.73 -5.78 13.79
CA GLU A 65 -1.93 -6.12 14.58
C GLU A 65 -3.13 -6.44 13.69
N GLU A 66 -3.48 -5.52 12.78
CA GLU A 66 -4.62 -5.71 11.88
C GLU A 66 -4.44 -6.92 10.94
N TYR A 67 -3.21 -7.25 10.55
CA TYR A 67 -2.96 -8.43 9.73
C TYR A 67 -3.08 -9.72 10.54
N LEU A 68 -2.60 -9.76 11.78
CA LEU A 68 -2.72 -10.95 12.63
C LEU A 68 -4.19 -11.29 12.90
N ASP A 69 -5.05 -10.28 13.06
CA ASP A 69 -6.51 -10.49 13.17
C ASP A 69 -7.12 -10.99 11.85
N PHE A 70 -6.60 -10.53 10.71
CA PHE A 70 -7.08 -10.92 9.37
C PHE A 70 -6.53 -12.28 8.90
N GLU A 71 -5.35 -12.68 9.34
CA GLU A 71 -4.61 -13.85 8.84
C GLU A 71 -5.43 -15.16 8.91
N PRO A 72 -6.18 -15.46 9.98
CA PRO A 72 -7.01 -16.67 10.04
C PRO A 72 -8.04 -16.74 8.90
N LEU A 73 -8.64 -15.62 8.54
CA LEU A 73 -9.61 -15.51 7.44
C LEU A 73 -8.92 -15.74 6.10
N GLU A 74 -7.75 -15.14 5.88
CA GLU A 74 -6.95 -15.34 4.67
C GLU A 74 -6.51 -16.81 4.53
N ARG A 75 -6.13 -17.46 5.63
CA ARG A 75 -5.77 -18.89 5.65
C ARG A 75 -6.98 -19.78 5.37
N ALA A 76 -8.15 -19.46 5.93
CA ALA A 76 -9.38 -20.20 5.67
C ALA A 76 -9.82 -20.08 4.21
N ALA A 77 -9.78 -18.87 3.65
CA ALA A 77 -10.07 -18.63 2.24
C ALA A 77 -9.16 -19.45 1.33
N ARG A 78 -7.84 -19.44 1.57
CA ARG A 78 -6.87 -20.23 0.79
C ARG A 78 -7.10 -21.74 0.85
N ARG A 79 -7.59 -22.28 1.97
CA ARG A 79 -7.90 -23.71 2.12
C ARG A 79 -9.17 -24.12 1.36
N ASN A 80 -10.13 -23.21 1.25
CA ASN A 80 -11.43 -23.47 0.63
C ASN A 80 -11.46 -23.14 -0.86
N SER A 81 -10.46 -22.39 -1.36
CA SER A 81 -10.23 -22.21 -2.79
C SER A 81 -9.82 -23.54 -3.43
N SER A 82 -10.59 -23.99 -4.42
CA SER A 82 -10.13 -25.05 -5.32
C SER A 82 -8.81 -24.64 -6.01
N PRO A 83 -7.93 -25.56 -6.45
CA PRO A 83 -6.57 -25.24 -6.89
C PRO A 83 -6.43 -24.24 -8.05
N GLY A 84 -7.54 -23.81 -8.68
CA GLY A 84 -7.58 -22.76 -9.71
C GLY A 84 -8.06 -21.37 -9.25
N GLU A 85 -8.53 -21.22 -8.01
CA GLU A 85 -9.07 -19.96 -7.46
C GLU A 85 -8.21 -19.42 -6.30
N ALA A 86 -6.90 -19.68 -6.32
CA ALA A 86 -6.00 -18.96 -5.43
C ALA A 86 -6.25 -17.46 -5.69
N PHE A 87 -6.69 -16.73 -4.67
CA PHE A 87 -6.97 -15.30 -4.73
C PHE A 87 -5.77 -14.56 -5.31
N VAL A 88 -5.75 -14.41 -6.64
CA VAL A 88 -4.85 -13.48 -7.30
C VAL A 88 -5.41 -12.14 -6.91
N PHE A 89 -4.81 -11.54 -5.89
CA PHE A 89 -5.06 -10.16 -5.53
C PHE A 89 -4.61 -9.31 -6.72
N HIS A 90 -5.50 -9.14 -7.70
CA HIS A 90 -5.27 -8.31 -8.88
C HIS A 90 -5.24 -6.87 -8.38
N PRO A 91 -4.07 -6.20 -8.38
CA PRO A 91 -3.94 -4.88 -7.78
C PRO A 91 -4.62 -3.77 -8.60
N ASN A 92 -5.34 -4.11 -9.68
CA ASN A 92 -6.01 -3.20 -10.61
C ASN A 92 -7.50 -3.49 -10.81
N ALA A 93 -8.21 -4.02 -9.80
CA ALA A 93 -9.67 -4.16 -9.86
C ALA A 93 -10.42 -2.86 -9.50
N HIS A 94 -9.96 -1.71 -10.00
CA HIS A 94 -10.76 -0.49 -10.11
C HIS A 94 -10.27 0.31 -11.31
N GLY A 95 -11.11 0.40 -12.34
CA GLY A 95 -10.82 1.17 -13.55
C GLY A 95 -11.67 0.79 -14.76
N GLY A 96 -12.95 0.48 -14.53
CA GLY A 96 -13.96 0.53 -15.59
C GLY A 96 -14.66 1.88 -15.51
N VAL A 97 -14.36 2.75 -16.47
CA VAL A 97 -15.28 3.73 -17.05
C VAL A 97 -15.17 3.59 -18.55
#